data_AF-A0A939UL99-F1
#
_entry.id   AF-A0A939UL99-F1
#
_cell.length_a   1.000
_cell.length_b   1.000
_cell.length_c   1.000
_cell.angle_alpha   90.00
_cell.angle_beta   90.00
_cell.angle_gamma   90.00
#
_symmetry.space_group_name_H-M   'P 1'
#
loop_
_entity.id
_entity.type
_entity.pdbx_description
1 polymer ?
#
loop_
_entity_poly.entity_id
_entity_poly.type
_entity_poly.pdbx_seq_one_letter_code
_entity_poly.pdbx_strand_id
1 'polypeptide(L)' 'MKNSGNTKPLGDAGEDAARALYAQKGFSLVERNFRTRFGEVDIIVQKGDLLVFAEVKA' A
#
# COMPACT_ATOMS: atom_id res chain seq x y z
N MET A 1 -2.54 24.43 2.81
CA MET A 1 -3.19 23.97 4.06
C MET A 1 -3.52 22.50 3.91
N LYS A 2 -2.82 21.59 4.61
CA LYS A 2 -3.23 20.18 4.68
C LYS A 2 -4.27 20.08 5.80
N ASN A 3 -5.52 19.78 5.45
CA ASN A 3 -6.59 19.60 6.42
C ASN A 3 -6.25 18.42 7.33
N SER A 4 -6.04 18.70 8.61
CA SER A 4 -5.82 17.73 9.68
C SER A 4 -7.14 17.09 10.12
N GLY A 5 -7.86 16.48 9.18
CA GLY A 5 -8.87 15.47 9.49
C GLY A 5 -8.18 14.13 9.73
N ASN A 6 -8.76 13.25 10.55
CA ASN A 6 -8.26 11.88 10.71
C ASN A 6 -8.48 11.12 9.39
N THR A 7 -7.60 11.30 8.40
CA THR A 7 -7.64 10.67 7.08
C THR A 7 -7.10 9.24 7.12
N LYS A 8 -6.65 8.77 8.28
CA LYS A 8 -6.07 7.44 8.44
C LYS A 8 -7.03 6.32 8.05
N PRO A 9 -8.32 6.32 8.47
CA PRO A 9 -9.27 5.30 8.02
C PRO A 9 -9.47 5.30 6.49
N LEU A 10 -9.40 6.46 5.85
CA LEU A 10 -9.51 6.58 4.40
C LEU A 10 -8.25 6.03 3.70
N GLY A 11 -7.06 6.32 4.23
CA GLY A 11 -5.80 5.73 3.77
C GLY A 11 -5.79 4.21 3.92
N ASP A 12 -6.17 3.70 5.09
CA ASP A 12 -6.24 2.27 5.38
C ASP A 12 -7.20 1.55 4.40
N ALA A 13 -8.35 2.16 4.12
CA ALA A 13 -9.32 1.62 3.14
C ALA A 13 -8.76 1.60 1.71
N GLY A 14 -8.01 2.63 1.32
CA GLY A 14 -7.30 2.66 0.04
C GLY A 14 -6.27 1.54 -0.08
N GLU A 15 -5.47 1.32 0.97
CA GLU A 15 -4.50 0.23 1.01
C GLU A 15 -5.16 -1.15 0.96
N ASP A 16 -6.27 -1.34 1.67
CA ASP A 16 -7.04 -2.58 1.62
C ASP A 16 -7.58 -2.87 0.22
N ALA A 17 -8.09 -1.83 -0.46
CA ALA A 17 -8.56 -1.94 -1.84
C ALA A 17 -7.41 -2.28 -2.81
N ALA A 18 -6.25 -1.63 -2.66
CA ALA A 18 -5.06 -1.92 -3.45
C ALA A 18 -4.59 -3.37 -3.25
N ARG A 19 -4.53 -3.84 -2.00
CA ARG A 19 -4.20 -5.23 -1.68
C ARG A 19 -5.17 -6.21 -2.32
N ALA A 20 -6.47 -5.96 -2.22
CA ALA A 20 -7.49 -6.82 -2.82
C ALA A 20 -7.34 -6.88 -4.35
N LEU A 21 -7.08 -5.75 -5.01
CA LEU A 21 -6.81 -5.68 -6.44
C LEU A 21 -5.59 -6.50 -6.85
N TYR A 22 -4.48 -6.39 -6.09
CA TYR A 22 -3.28 -7.16 -6.35
C TYR A 22 -3.48 -8.67 -6.12
N ALA A 23 -4.19 -9.04 -5.06
CA ALA A 23 -4.54 -10.43 -4.77
C ALA A 23 -5.36 -11.06 -5.92
N GLN A 24 -6.37 -10.33 -6.44
CA GLN A 24 -7.16 -10.78 -7.60
C GLN A 24 -6.30 -10.97 -8.87
N LYS A 25 -5.20 -10.22 -9.00
CA LYS A 25 -4.24 -10.35 -10.10
C LYS A 25 -3.18 -11.44 -9.86
N GLY A 26 -3.27 -12.17 -8.76
CA GLY A 26 -2.36 -13.26 -8.39
C GLY A 26 -1.05 -12.79 -7.76
N PHE A 27 -1.02 -11.58 -7.18
CA PHE A 27 0.10 -11.14 -6.35
C PHE A 27 -0.14 -11.54 -4.89
N SER A 28 0.94 -11.85 -4.18
CA SER A 28 0.95 -12.04 -2.73
C SER A 28 1.41 -10.75 -2.05
N LEU A 29 0.83 -10.46 -0.88
CA LEU A 29 1.30 -9.36 -0.05
C LEU A 29 2.66 -9.71 0.56
N VAL A 30 3.61 -8.78 0.48
CA VAL A 30 4.91 -8.87 1.16
C VAL A 30 4.87 -8.06 2.45
N GLU A 31 4.52 -6.78 2.38
CA GLU A 31 4.48 -5.87 3.54
C GLU A 31 3.48 -4.73 3.27
N ARG A 32 2.91 -4.16 4.34
CA ARG A 32 2.16 -2.89 4.32
C ARG A 32 2.81 -1.89 5.26
N ASN A 33 2.63 -0.60 4.98
CA ASN A 33 3.15 0.49 5.82
C ASN A 33 4.66 0.30 6.08
N PHE A 34 5.41 -0.10 5.05
CA PHE A 34 6.84 -0.36 5.17
C PHE A 34 7.57 0.95 5.44
N ARG A 35 8.40 0.99 6.50
CA ARG A 35 9.13 2.19 6.90
C ARG A 35 10.60 1.91 7.13
N THR A 36 11.42 2.84 6.66
CA THR A 36 12.86 2.87 6.91
C THR A 36 13.28 4.28 7.30
N ARG A 37 14.54 4.47 7.71
CA ARG A 37 15.10 5.81 7.94
C ARG A 37 15.15 6.69 6.68
N PHE A 38 14.99 6.11 5.50
CA PHE A 38 15.12 6.80 4.21
C PHE A 38 13.78 7.06 3.51
N GLY A 39 12.68 6.52 4.02
CA GLY A 39 11.37 6.68 3.42
C GLY A 39 10.40 5.57 3.80
N GLU A 40 9.21 5.63 3.20
CA GLU A 40 8.12 4.70 3.41
C GLU A 40 7.52 4.23 2.08
N VAL A 41 6.85 3.08 2.12
CA VAL A 41 6.08 2.51 1.01
C VAL A 41 4.79 1.94 1.58
N ASP A 42 3.65 2.33 1.02
CA ASP A 42 2.34 1.92 1.53
C ASP A 42 2.11 0.41 1.38
N ILE A 43 2.41 -0.16 0.21
CA ILE A 43 2.25 -1.60 -0.04
C ILE A 43 3.38 -2.18 -0.91
N ILE A 44 3.86 -3.37 -0.51
CA ILE A 44 4.80 -4.18 -1.26
C ILE A 44 4.13 -5.51 -1.60
N VAL A 45 4.10 -5.89 -2.88
CA VAL A 45 3.50 -7.14 -3.35
C VAL A 45 4.39 -7.86 -4.36
N GLN A 46 4.23 -9.18 -4.48
CA GLN A 46 5.06 -10.01 -5.34
C GLN A 46 4.24 -11.00 -6.18
N LYS A 47 4.65 -11.21 -7.44
CA LYS A 47 4.15 -12.29 -8.31
C LYS A 47 5.31 -12.92 -9.08
N GLY A 48 5.70 -14.13 -8.70
CA GLY A 48 6.94 -14.74 -9.20
C GLY A 48 8.14 -13.84 -8.88
N ASP A 49 8.93 -13.50 -9.88
CA ASP A 49 10.11 -12.65 -9.72
C ASP A 49 9.81 -11.14 -9.79
N LEU A 50 8.55 -10.76 -10.01
CA LEU A 50 8.14 -9.36 -10.04
C LEU A 50 7.79 -8.87 -8.63
N LEU A 51 8.58 -7.93 -8.11
CA LEU A 51 8.32 -7.19 -6.87
C LEU A 51 7.82 -5.78 -7.20
N VAL A 52 6.70 -5.38 -6.61
CA VAL A 52 6.05 -4.07 -6.84
C VAL A 52 5.99 -3.29 -5.55
N PHE A 53 6.45 -2.05 -5.61
CA PHE A 53 6.32 -1.03 -4.56
C PHE A 53 5.27 -0.03 -5.04
N ALA A 54 4.18 0.13 -4.29
CA ALA A 54 3.10 1.03 -4.67
C ALA A 54 2.78 2.02 -3.55
N GLU A 55 2.70 3.28 -3.94
CA GLU A 55 2.14 4.38 -3.16
C GLU A 55 0.65 4.45 -3.45
N VAL A 56 -0.19 4.44 -2.42
CA VAL A 56 -1.64 4.45 -2.52
C VAL A 56 -2.15 5.87 -2.29
N LYS A 57 -3.01 6.34 -3.20
CA LYS A 57 -3.69 7.64 -3.08
C LYS A 57 -5.19 7.43 -2.97
N ALA A 58 -5.80 8.03 -1.96
CA ALA A 58 -7.24 8.08 -1.73
C ALA A 58 -7.83 9.40 -2.24
#